data_AF-A0A7R9DRZ0-F1
#
_entry.id   AF-A0A7R9DRZ0-F1
#
_cell.length_a   1.000
_cell.length_b   1.000
_cell.length_c   1.000
_cell.angle_alpha   90.00
_cell.angle_beta   90.00
_cell.angle_gamma   90.00
#
_symmetry.space_group_name_H-M   'P 1'
#
loop_
_entity.id
_entity.type
_entity.pdbx_description
1 polymer ?
#
loop_
_entity_poly.entity_id
_entity_poly.type
_entity_poly.pdbx_seq_one_letter_code
_entity_poly.pdbx_strand_id
1 'polypeptide(L)'
;MFMIRDVFSSDDGAINDEDEDYEDEEMQPSRRSHRRSQVLDQSLPLDNAILQDLLMELIHHKDAWPFLRPVQKAQVPDYHLIIKRPMDFGRIKNKLNMLVYVHNSEFIADTLLVFENCQMYNQSEAEEYKAGTRMSRFFRKRCRQLGLQIPDEATRPPAKKPRPSS
;
A
#
# COMPACT_ATOMS: atom_id res chain seq x y z
N MET A 1 -26.42 -48.29 -4.00
CA MET A 1 -26.05 -49.71 -4.17
C MET A 1 -24.56 -49.78 -3.87
N PHE A 2 -24.16 -49.94 -2.60
CA PHE A 2 -23.86 -51.22 -1.91
C PHE A 2 -22.79 -52.00 -2.70
N MET A 3 -21.64 -52.43 -2.17
CA MET A 3 -21.29 -53.01 -0.86
C MET A 3 -19.77 -52.77 -0.61
N ILE A 4 -19.27 -52.40 0.57
CA ILE A 4 -18.94 -53.20 1.77
C ILE A 4 -18.29 -54.56 1.50
N ARG A 5 -17.10 -54.76 2.08
CA ARG A 5 -16.60 -55.96 2.78
C ARG A 5 -15.30 -55.56 3.49
N ASP A 6 -15.32 -55.25 4.78
CA ASP A 6 -15.29 -56.17 5.93
C ASP A 6 -14.32 -57.34 5.77
N VAL A 7 -13.29 -57.40 6.63
CA VAL A 7 -13.27 -58.22 7.85
C VAL A 7 -11.83 -58.22 8.39
N PHE A 8 -11.64 -57.66 9.59
CA PHE A 8 -10.67 -58.16 10.57
C PHE A 8 -11.44 -59.14 11.46
N SER A 9 -10.87 -60.32 11.71
CA SER A 9 -11.42 -61.31 12.64
C SER A 9 -10.41 -61.56 13.75
N SER A 10 -10.97 -61.62 14.97
CA SER A 10 -10.49 -62.36 16.14
C SER A 10 -9.32 -61.75 16.92
N ASP A 11 -9.31 -61.73 18.25
CA ASP A 11 -10.27 -62.00 19.33
C ASP A 11 -9.56 -61.59 20.64
N ASP A 12 -10.26 -61.75 21.76
CA ASP A 12 -9.78 -61.85 23.13
C ASP A 12 -9.65 -60.54 23.93
N GLY A 13 -10.58 -60.43 24.88
CA GLY A 13 -10.67 -59.35 25.85
C GLY A 13 -9.82 -59.57 27.10
N ALA A 14 -9.68 -58.48 27.85
CA ALA A 14 -9.63 -58.45 29.30
C ALA A 14 -9.83 -56.99 29.73
N ILE A 15 -10.87 -56.75 30.52
CA ILE A 15 -11.04 -55.52 31.29
C ILE A 15 -10.05 -55.62 32.46
N ASN A 16 -9.10 -54.69 32.52
CA ASN A 16 -8.42 -54.33 33.76
C ASN A 16 -8.59 -52.83 33.92
N ASP A 17 -9.41 -52.47 34.90
CA ASP A 17 -9.48 -51.14 35.51
C ASP A 17 -8.19 -50.95 36.31
N GLU A 18 -7.28 -50.13 35.80
CA GLU A 18 -6.25 -49.49 36.62
C GLU A 18 -6.22 -47.99 36.24
N ASP A 19 -6.75 -47.21 37.18
CA ASP A 19 -6.64 -45.76 37.25
C ASP A 19 -5.17 -45.37 37.30
N GLU A 20 -4.66 -44.78 36.21
CA GLU A 20 -3.42 -44.00 36.24
C GLU A 20 -3.71 -42.58 35.76
N ASP A 21 -3.64 -41.66 36.73
CA ASP A 21 -3.69 -40.21 36.60
C ASP A 21 -2.69 -39.72 35.53
N TYR A 22 -3.20 -39.39 34.34
CA TYR A 22 -2.46 -38.62 33.36
C TYR A 22 -2.72 -37.14 33.61
N GLU A 23 -1.71 -36.49 34.19
CA GLU A 23 -1.66 -35.03 34.38
C GLU A 23 -1.92 -34.31 33.04
N ASP A 24 -2.91 -33.42 33.06
CA ASP A 24 -3.34 -32.55 31.97
C ASP A 24 -2.23 -31.52 31.67
N GLU A 25 -1.30 -31.83 30.77
CA GLU A 25 -0.45 -30.79 30.17
C GLU A 25 -1.32 -29.94 29.23
N GLU A 26 -1.91 -28.91 29.83
CA GLU A 26 -2.58 -27.80 29.17
C GLU A 26 -1.66 -27.26 28.05
N MET A 27 -1.97 -27.59 26.80
CA MET A 27 -1.32 -27.03 25.63
C MET A 27 -1.64 -25.53 25.58
N GLN A 28 -0.79 -24.72 26.22
CA GLN A 28 -0.95 -23.28 26.21
C GLN A 28 -0.95 -22.79 24.76
N PRO A 29 -2.01 -22.12 24.29
CA PRO A 29 -1.87 -21.32 23.09
C PRO A 29 -0.82 -20.28 23.44
N SER A 30 0.29 -20.32 22.72
CA SER A 30 1.29 -19.26 22.66
C SER A 30 0.56 -17.94 22.40
N ARG A 31 0.10 -17.29 23.46
CA ARG A 31 -0.16 -15.86 23.52
C ARG A 31 1.20 -15.21 23.52
N ARG A 32 1.92 -15.40 22.39
CA ARG A 32 3.06 -14.59 22.03
C ARG A 32 2.51 -13.18 21.94
N SER A 33 2.67 -12.54 23.09
CA SER A 33 2.37 -11.17 23.43
C SER A 33 1.99 -10.37 22.19
N HIS A 34 0.71 -9.97 22.17
CA HIS A 34 0.15 -8.88 21.40
C HIS A 34 0.83 -7.53 21.78
N ARG A 35 2.16 -7.52 21.89
CA ARG A 35 3.00 -6.34 21.76
C ARG A 35 3.33 -6.14 20.29
N ARG A 36 2.31 -6.27 19.44
CA ARG A 36 2.27 -5.50 18.20
C ARG A 36 2.00 -4.09 18.69
N SER A 37 3.09 -3.37 18.97
CA SER A 37 3.09 -2.02 19.49
C SER A 37 1.94 -1.27 18.84
N GLN A 38 0.91 -0.96 19.63
CA GLN A 38 -0.05 0.08 19.33
C GLN A 38 0.73 1.39 19.33
N VAL A 39 1.57 1.58 18.32
CA VAL A 39 1.77 2.91 17.80
C VAL A 39 0.38 3.22 17.26
N LEU A 40 -0.40 4.02 17.99
CA LEU A 40 -1.60 4.61 17.43
C LEU A 40 -1.18 5.16 16.08
N ASP A 41 -1.66 4.54 15.01
CA ASP A 41 -1.58 5.14 13.71
C ASP A 41 -2.39 6.42 13.81
N GLN A 42 -1.70 7.54 14.03
CA GLN A 42 -2.29 8.87 14.10
C GLN A 42 -2.80 9.32 12.72
N SER A 43 -2.82 8.44 11.72
CA SER A 43 -3.49 8.73 10.47
C SER A 43 -5.00 8.74 10.70
N LEU A 44 -5.59 9.92 10.52
CA LEU A 44 -7.04 10.11 10.52
C LEU A 44 -7.69 9.09 9.56
N PRO A 45 -8.89 8.60 9.87
CA PRO A 45 -9.63 7.71 8.97
C PRO A 45 -9.80 8.35 7.58
N LEU A 46 -9.93 7.50 6.56
CA LEU A 46 -10.10 7.95 5.19
C LEU A 46 -11.30 8.89 5.06
N ASP A 47 -11.07 10.11 4.58
CA ASP A 47 -12.13 11.03 4.17
C ASP A 47 -12.28 10.96 2.65
N ASN A 48 -13.07 9.99 2.20
CA ASN A 48 -13.21 9.72 0.77
C ASN A 48 -13.76 10.93 -0.01
N ALA A 49 -14.66 11.73 0.59
CA ALA A 49 -15.24 12.90 -0.07
C ALA A 49 -14.18 13.97 -0.29
N ILE A 50 -13.42 14.32 0.76
CA ILE A 50 -12.33 15.31 0.65
C ILE A 50 -11.26 14.84 -0.35
N LEU A 51 -10.92 13.56 -0.36
CA LEU A 51 -9.92 13.03 -1.28
C LEU A 51 -10.40 13.00 -2.74
N GLN A 52 -11.68 12.74 -2.99
CA GLN A 52 -12.27 12.83 -4.32
C GLN A 52 -12.21 14.27 -4.86
N ASP A 53 -12.60 15.24 -4.05
CA ASP A 53 -12.55 16.65 -4.42
C ASP A 53 -11.12 17.10 -4.69
N LEU A 54 -10.19 16.74 -3.80
CA LEU A 54 -8.77 17.05 -3.98
C LEU A 54 -8.20 16.43 -5.26
N LEU A 55 -8.53 15.16 -5.56
CA LEU A 55 -8.09 14.51 -6.78
C LEU A 55 -8.67 15.20 -8.03
N MET A 56 -9.93 15.64 -7.97
CA MET A 56 -10.55 16.37 -9.07
C MET A 56 -9.89 17.73 -9.31
N GLU A 57 -9.52 18.46 -8.25
CA GLU A 57 -8.72 19.68 -8.36
C GLU A 57 -7.36 19.41 -9.04
N LEU A 58 -6.69 18.30 -8.67
CA LEU A 58 -5.41 17.92 -9.28
C LEU A 58 -5.56 17.57 -10.76
N ILE A 59 -6.59 16.82 -11.13
CA ILE A 59 -6.84 16.40 -12.52
C ILE A 59 -7.15 17.59 -13.42
N HIS A 60 -7.88 18.59 -12.92
CA HIS A 60 -8.26 19.78 -13.72
C HIS A 60 -7.23 20.91 -13.67
N HIS A 61 -6.15 20.76 -12.90
CA HIS A 61 -5.11 21.76 -12.85
C HIS A 61 -4.40 21.86 -14.21
N LYS A 62 -4.08 23.09 -14.66
CA LYS A 62 -3.45 23.35 -15.97
C LYS A 62 -2.12 22.61 -16.21
N ASP A 63 -1.43 22.28 -15.12
CA ASP A 63 -0.13 21.58 -15.11
C ASP A 63 -0.26 20.06 -14.93
N ALA A 64 -1.49 19.51 -14.98
CA ALA A 64 -1.75 18.09 -14.72
C ALA A 64 -1.40 17.17 -15.90
N TRP A 65 -1.21 17.73 -17.10
CA TRP A 65 -1.11 16.98 -18.36
C TRP A 65 -0.11 15.81 -18.37
N PRO A 66 1.07 15.83 -17.70
CA PRO A 66 1.98 14.68 -17.68
C PRO A 66 1.51 13.54 -16.77
N PHE A 67 0.54 13.80 -15.89
CA PHE A 67 0.19 12.92 -14.76
C PHE A 67 -1.19 12.26 -14.92
N LEU A 68 -1.92 12.58 -15.99
CA LEU A 68 -3.31 12.12 -16.18
C LEU A 68 -3.42 10.63 -16.46
N ARG A 69 -2.38 10.01 -17.05
CA ARG A 69 -2.38 8.62 -17.47
C ARG A 69 -1.00 7.98 -17.26
N PRO A 70 -0.92 6.64 -17.21
CA PRO A 70 0.36 5.94 -17.15
C PRO A 70 1.25 6.29 -18.34
N VAL A 71 2.54 6.49 -18.08
CA VAL A 71 3.56 6.60 -19.14
C VAL A 71 3.63 5.26 -19.89
N GLN A 72 3.54 5.31 -21.21
CA GLN A 72 3.56 4.10 -22.03
C GLN A 72 4.98 3.78 -22.50
N LYS A 73 5.39 2.50 -22.37
CA LYS A 73 6.71 2.04 -22.84
C LYS A 73 6.97 2.34 -24.32
N ALA A 74 5.93 2.35 -25.16
CA ALA A 74 6.07 2.68 -26.57
C ALA A 74 6.47 4.15 -26.82
N GLN A 75 6.12 5.06 -25.90
CA GLN A 75 6.45 6.49 -26.00
C GLN A 75 7.78 6.80 -25.30
N VAL A 76 8.05 6.11 -24.19
CA VAL A 76 9.23 6.31 -23.35
C VAL A 76 9.84 4.95 -22.99
N PRO A 77 10.72 4.39 -23.84
CA PRO A 77 11.18 3.00 -23.75
C PRO A 77 11.91 2.63 -22.46
N ASP A 78 12.66 3.56 -21.90
CA ASP A 78 13.52 3.41 -20.72
C ASP A 78 12.84 3.82 -19.40
N TYR A 79 11.65 4.44 -19.45
CA TYR A 79 10.95 4.94 -18.26
C TYR A 79 10.81 3.88 -17.16
N HIS A 80 10.36 2.68 -17.51
CA HIS A 80 10.14 1.59 -16.56
C HIS A 80 11.45 0.89 -16.13
N LEU A 81 12.57 1.18 -16.81
CA LEU A 81 13.90 0.74 -16.39
C LEU A 81 14.43 1.65 -15.28
N ILE A 82 14.05 2.93 -15.27
CA ILE A 82 14.46 3.91 -14.27
C ILE A 82 13.45 3.97 -13.12
N ILE A 83 12.18 4.21 -13.42
CA ILE A 83 11.10 4.36 -12.45
C ILE A 83 10.51 3.01 -12.05
N LYS A 84 10.75 2.64 -10.78
CA LYS A 84 10.39 1.32 -10.24
C LYS A 84 8.96 1.21 -9.73
N ARG A 85 8.35 2.32 -9.34
CA ARG A 85 6.96 2.37 -8.87
C ARG A 85 6.17 3.42 -9.64
N PRO A 86 5.81 3.16 -10.91
CA PRO A 86 5.02 4.10 -11.69
C PRO A 86 3.67 4.40 -11.02
N MET A 87 3.27 5.67 -11.03
CA MET A 87 1.99 6.13 -10.49
C MET A 87 1.50 7.31 -11.33
N ASP A 88 0.18 7.49 -11.40
CA ASP A 88 -0.49 8.54 -12.16
C ASP A 88 -1.89 8.80 -11.55
N PHE A 89 -2.51 9.92 -11.90
CA PHE A 89 -3.83 10.30 -11.37
C PHE A 89 -4.94 9.34 -11.80
N GLY A 90 -4.82 8.69 -12.96
CA GLY A 90 -5.75 7.65 -13.39
C GLY A 90 -5.72 6.45 -12.46
N ARG A 91 -4.53 5.96 -12.11
CA ARG A 91 -4.35 4.89 -11.12
C ARG A 91 -4.83 5.27 -9.72
N ILE A 92 -4.49 6.48 -9.25
CA ILE A 92 -4.95 6.98 -7.94
C ILE A 92 -6.48 7.04 -7.90
N LYS A 93 -7.11 7.55 -8.97
CA LYS A 93 -8.58 7.59 -9.10
C LYS A 93 -9.18 6.18 -9.00
N ASN A 94 -8.60 5.22 -9.71
CA ASN A 94 -9.08 3.83 -9.66
C ASN A 94 -8.93 3.24 -8.25
N LYS A 95 -7.78 3.43 -7.59
CA LYS A 95 -7.55 2.96 -6.22
C LYS A 95 -8.54 3.58 -5.23
N LEU A 96 -8.83 4.87 -5.36
CA LEU A 96 -9.80 5.57 -4.50
C LEU A 96 -11.22 5.04 -4.74
N ASN A 97 -11.64 4.88 -5.99
CA ASN A 97 -12.97 4.35 -6.35
C ASN A 97 -13.17 2.89 -5.92
N MET A 98 -12.10 2.09 -5.95
CA MET A 98 -12.11 0.69 -5.52
C MET A 98 -11.92 0.54 -3.99
N LEU A 99 -11.91 1.63 -3.23
CA LEU A 99 -11.73 1.63 -1.77
C LEU A 99 -10.44 0.90 -1.33
N VAL A 100 -9.38 1.00 -2.13
CA VAL A 100 -8.08 0.36 -1.84
C VAL A 100 -7.34 1.08 -0.71
N TYR A 101 -7.57 2.38 -0.54
CA TYR A 101 -6.98 3.15 0.54
C TYR A 101 -7.77 2.95 1.83
N VAL A 102 -7.07 2.65 2.92
CA VAL A 102 -7.61 2.56 4.28
C VAL A 102 -7.41 3.88 5.02
N HIS A 103 -6.32 4.59 4.71
CA HIS A 103 -5.95 5.84 5.37
C HIS A 103 -5.65 6.96 4.36
N ASN A 104 -5.88 8.22 4.77
CA ASN A 104 -5.55 9.39 3.95
C ASN A 104 -4.07 9.42 3.55
N SER A 105 -3.20 8.95 4.44
CA SER A 105 -1.75 8.90 4.23
C SER A 105 -1.34 8.08 3.00
N GLU A 106 -2.09 7.04 2.66
CA GLU A 106 -1.78 6.18 1.51
C GLU A 106 -2.09 6.86 0.17
N PHE A 107 -3.23 7.58 0.10
CA PHE A 107 -3.55 8.43 -1.05
C PHE A 107 -2.51 9.55 -1.21
N ILE A 108 -2.13 10.18 -0.10
CA ILE A 108 -1.12 11.25 -0.09
C ILE A 108 0.23 10.72 -0.56
N ALA A 109 0.65 9.56 -0.08
CA ALA A 109 1.89 8.92 -0.48
C ALA A 109 1.94 8.62 -1.98
N ASP A 110 0.87 8.05 -2.55
CA ASP A 110 0.80 7.79 -3.99
C ASP A 110 0.81 9.09 -4.81
N THR A 111 0.13 10.14 -4.34
CA THR A 111 0.11 11.44 -5.02
C THR A 111 1.49 12.10 -5.02
N LEU A 112 2.23 12.01 -3.91
CA LEU A 112 3.62 12.49 -3.84
C LEU A 112 4.54 11.68 -4.76
N LEU A 113 4.35 10.36 -4.82
CA LEU A 113 5.12 9.48 -5.69
C LEU A 113 5.00 9.85 -7.17
N VAL A 114 3.84 10.35 -7.62
CA VAL A 114 3.67 10.89 -8.99
C VAL A 114 4.69 11.99 -9.27
N PHE A 115 4.83 12.96 -8.34
CA PHE A 115 5.74 14.09 -8.51
C PHE A 115 7.20 13.69 -8.33
N GLU A 116 7.51 12.79 -7.40
CA GLU A 116 8.85 12.26 -7.18
C GLU A 116 9.36 11.48 -8.39
N ASN A 117 8.53 10.62 -8.98
CA ASN A 117 8.85 9.92 -10.22
C ASN A 117 9.11 10.90 -11.37
N CYS A 118 8.32 11.97 -11.45
CA CYS A 118 8.51 13.02 -12.45
C CYS A 118 9.86 13.71 -12.27
N GLN A 119 10.22 14.08 -11.05
CA GLN A 119 11.50 14.75 -10.77
C GLN A 119 12.70 13.82 -10.90
N MET A 120 12.53 12.52 -10.61
CA MET A 120 13.59 11.53 -10.77
C MET A 120 13.92 11.25 -12.25
N TYR A 121 12.90 11.23 -13.10
CA TYR A 121 13.07 10.91 -14.51
C TYR A 121 13.44 12.12 -15.38
N ASN A 122 12.82 13.27 -15.12
CA ASN A 122 12.97 14.46 -15.98
C ASN A 122 14.08 15.38 -15.47
N GLN A 123 14.78 16.04 -16.39
CA GLN A 123 15.74 17.10 -16.07
C GLN A 123 15.03 18.35 -15.55
N SER A 124 15.70 19.16 -14.72
CA SER A 124 15.11 20.35 -14.09
C SER A 124 14.58 21.40 -15.07
N GLU A 125 15.16 21.43 -16.27
CA GLU A 125 14.83 22.37 -17.33
C GLU A 125 13.59 21.96 -18.11
N ALA A 126 13.19 20.68 -18.04
CA ALA A 126 12.04 20.12 -18.74
C ALA A 126 10.72 20.70 -18.22
N GLU A 127 9.74 20.87 -19.10
CA GLU A 127 8.44 21.43 -18.72
C GLU A 127 7.64 20.50 -17.82
N GLU A 128 7.79 19.19 -17.97
CA GLU A 128 7.24 18.15 -17.10
C GLU A 128 7.75 18.32 -15.66
N TYR A 129 9.06 18.53 -15.49
CA TYR A 129 9.68 18.73 -14.18
C TYR A 129 9.14 19.98 -13.50
N LYS A 130 9.08 21.09 -14.25
CA LYS A 130 8.54 22.36 -13.74
C LYS A 130 7.05 22.22 -13.39
N ALA A 131 6.27 21.53 -14.21
CA ALA A 131 4.86 21.22 -13.95
C ALA A 131 4.71 20.38 -12.67
N GLY A 132 5.49 19.31 -12.51
CA GLY A 132 5.50 18.47 -11.31
C GLY A 132 5.86 19.23 -10.05
N THR A 133 6.80 20.17 -10.14
CA THR A 133 7.18 21.05 -9.02
C THR A 133 6.04 21.99 -8.62
N ARG A 134 5.35 22.59 -9.60
CA ARG A 134 4.17 23.46 -9.34
C ARG A 134 3.02 22.67 -8.73
N MET A 135 2.73 21.49 -9.28
CA MET A 135 1.69 20.59 -8.81
C MET A 135 1.96 20.08 -7.38
N SER A 136 3.19 19.67 -7.06
CA SER A 136 3.58 19.25 -5.71
C SER A 136 3.38 20.37 -4.69
N ARG A 137 3.75 21.61 -5.04
CA ARG A 137 3.50 22.79 -4.20
C ARG A 137 2.00 23.04 -3.99
N PHE A 138 1.22 22.97 -5.06
CA PHE A 138 -0.23 23.13 -5.01
C PHE A 138 -0.87 22.05 -4.12
N PHE A 139 -0.54 20.79 -4.34
CA PHE A 139 -1.04 19.65 -3.57
C PHE A 139 -0.72 19.79 -2.07
N ARG A 140 0.52 20.13 -1.72
CA ARG A 140 0.93 20.34 -0.33
C ARG A 140 0.17 21.50 0.32
N LYS A 141 -0.12 22.58 -0.43
CA LYS A 141 -0.94 23.70 0.04
C LYS A 141 -2.38 23.24 0.32
N ARG A 142 -2.99 22.48 -0.59
CA ARG A 142 -4.34 21.96 -0.41
C ARG A 142 -4.45 21.00 0.76
N CYS A 143 -3.49 20.08 0.94
CA CYS A 143 -3.46 19.20 2.11
C CYS A 143 -3.50 19.99 3.43
N ARG A 144 -2.68 21.04 3.57
CA ARG A 144 -2.70 21.91 4.77
C ARG A 144 -4.05 22.60 4.97
N GLN A 145 -4.68 23.08 3.90
CA GLN A 145 -5.99 23.74 3.98
C GLN A 145 -7.13 22.78 4.36
N LEU A 146 -6.99 21.50 3.99
CA LEU A 146 -7.95 20.45 4.27
C LEU A 146 -7.66 19.69 5.58
N GLY A 147 -6.63 20.10 6.34
CA GLY A 147 -6.21 19.40 7.57
C GLY A 147 -5.59 18.03 7.33
N LEU A 148 -5.21 17.70 6.10
CA LEU A 148 -4.58 16.43 5.75
C LEU A 148 -3.10 16.45 6.12
N GLN A 149 -2.69 15.51 6.97
CA GLN A 149 -1.30 15.38 7.40
C GLN A 149 -0.45 14.78 6.28
N ILE A 150 0.61 15.50 5.90
CA ILE A 150 1.58 14.99 4.94
C ILE A 150 2.67 14.24 5.71
N PRO A 151 2.94 12.96 5.37
CA PRO A 151 4.01 12.21 6.02
C PRO A 151 5.36 12.94 5.92
N ASP A 152 6.06 13.03 7.04
CA ASP A 152 7.41 13.59 7.07
C ASP A 152 8.34 12.78 6.16
N GLU A 153 9.34 13.43 5.55
CA GLU A 153 10.29 12.76 4.65
C GLU A 153 11.08 11.66 5.41
N ALA A 154 11.29 11.87 6.71
CA ALA A 154 12.03 10.96 7.59
C ALA A 154 11.29 9.63 7.91
N THR A 155 9.97 9.57 7.74
CA THR A 155 9.19 8.35 8.00
C THR A 155 8.95 7.53 6.74
N ARG A 156 9.34 8.04 5.57
CA ARG A 156 9.28 7.28 4.32
C ARG A 156 10.48 6.34 4.20
N PRO A 157 10.28 5.08 3.75
CA PRO A 157 11.39 4.21 3.40
C PRO A 157 12.29 4.93 2.38
N PRO A 158 13.62 4.95 2.57
CA PRO A 158 14.50 5.72 1.71
C PRO A 158 14.36 5.26 0.26
N ALA A 159 14.02 6.20 -0.63
CA ALA A 159 14.12 5.97 -2.06
C ALA A 159 15.58 5.66 -2.39
N LYS A 160 15.87 4.45 -2.89
CA LYS A 160 17.22 4.07 -3.29
C LYS A 160 17.67 5.04 -4.39
N LYS A 161 18.66 5.88 -4.08
CA LYS A 161 19.26 6.80 -5.06
C LYS A 161 19.72 5.99 -6.29
N PRO A 162 19.43 6.43 -7.52
CA PRO A 162 20.00 5.80 -8.69
C PRO A 162 21.52 5.92 -8.61
N ARG A 163 22.22 4.81 -8.85
CA ARG A 163 23.68 4.79 -8.93
C ARG A 163 24.08 5.63 -10.16
N PRO A 164 25.02 6.58 -10.05
CA PRO A 164 25.45 7.34 -11.21
C PRO A 164 26.03 6.38 -12.25
N SER A 165 25.55 6.49 -13.49
CA SER A 165 26.14 5.83 -14.64
C SER A 165 27.56 6.34 -14.81
N SER A 166 28.54 5.43 -14.70
CA SER A 166 29.95 5.66 -15.05
C SER A 166 30.15 5.66 -16.56
#